data_AF-W4RI88-F1
#
_entry.id   AF-W4RI88-F1
#
_cell.length_a   1.000
_cell.length_b   1.000
_cell.length_c   1.000
_cell.angle_alpha   90.00
_cell.angle_beta   90.00
_cell.angle_gamma   90.00
#
_symmetry.space_group_name_H-M   'P 1'
#
loop_
_entity.id
_entity.type
_entity.pdbx_description
1 polymer ?
#
loop_
_entity_poly.entity_id
_entity_poly.type
_entity_poly.pdbx_seq_one_letter_code
_entity_poly.pdbx_strand_id
1 'polypeptide(L)' 'MLQRRGINSTLYLGTAKDETGKLIAHAWLRSGSYYVSGAEEMNRFTVVSKFSNKKNIEYEEFTNGDY' A
#
# COMPACT_ATOMS: atom_id res chain seq x y z
N MET A 1 -0.60 11.10 -2.60
CA MET A 1 0.07 11.87 -1.51
C MET A 1 1.34 11.17 -0.99
N LEU A 2 1.37 9.87 -0.65
CA LEU A 2 2.58 9.16 -0.17
C LEU A 2 3.66 8.95 -1.25
N GLN A 3 3.25 8.46 -2.43
CA GLN A 3 4.16 8.24 -3.56
C GLN A 3 4.93 9.52 -3.95
N ARG A 4 4.26 10.69 -3.93
CA ARG A 4 4.88 12.00 -4.22
C ARG A 4 5.98 12.37 -3.23
N ARG A 5 5.93 11.85 -2.00
CA ARG A 5 6.95 12.04 -0.97
C ARG A 5 8.03 10.95 -0.99
N GLY A 6 8.03 10.09 -2.01
CA GLY A 6 8.96 8.98 -2.14
C GLY A 6 8.70 7.81 -1.18
N ILE A 7 7.54 7.78 -0.52
CA ILE A 7 7.19 6.72 0.42
C ILE A 7 6.52 5.58 -0.34
N ASN A 8 7.13 4.39 -0.29
CA ASN A 8 6.60 3.18 -0.90
C ASN A 8 5.29 2.76 -0.23
N SER A 9 4.27 2.49 -1.03
CA SER A 9 2.96 2.08 -0.52
C SER A 9 2.28 1.06 -1.40
N THR A 10 1.48 0.20 -0.79
CA THR A 10 0.60 -0.76 -1.45
C THR A 10 -0.85 -0.49 -1.07
N LEU A 11 -1.70 -0.25 -2.07
CA LEU A 11 -3.15 -0.16 -1.93
C LEU A 11 -3.76 -1.54 -2.09
N TYR A 12 -4.56 -1.97 -1.11
CA TYR A 12 -5.30 -3.22 -1.13
C TYR A 12 -6.77 -2.90 -1.39
N LEU A 13 -7.40 -3.67 -2.27
CA LEU A 13 -8.84 -3.65 -2.50
C LEU A 13 -9.43 -4.99 -2.09
N GLY A 14 -10.51 -4.95 -1.31
CA GLY A 14 -11.21 -6.14 -0.86
C GLY A 14 -12.72 -6.02 -1.00
N THR A 15 -13.39 -7.17 -1.05
CA THR A 15 -14.85 -7.26 -1.08
C THR A 15 -15.36 -8.24 -0.02
N ALA A 16 -16.57 -7.99 0.45
CA ALA A 16 -17.27 -8.83 1.42
C ALA A 16 -18.77 -8.84 1.11
N LYS A 17 -19.52 -9.72 1.77
CA LYS A 17 -20.98 -9.60 1.86
C LYS A 17 -21.33 -8.98 3.19
N ASP A 18 -22.21 -8.00 3.20
CA ASP A 18 -22.78 -7.48 4.44
C ASP A 18 -23.83 -8.44 5.03
N GLU A 19 -24.44 -8.05 6.15
CA GLU A 19 -25.46 -8.83 6.86
C GLU A 19 -26.71 -9.09 6.02
N THR A 20 -26.97 -8.26 5.01
CA THR A 20 -28.08 -8.42 4.07
C THR A 20 -27.71 -9.26 2.84
N GLY A 21 -26.45 -9.71 2.76
CA GLY A 21 -25.90 -10.46 1.64
C GLY A 21 -25.45 -9.59 0.46
N LYS A 22 -25.47 -8.27 0.60
CA LYS A 22 -25.05 -7.34 -0.45
C LYS A 22 -23.54 -7.27 -0.54
N LEU A 23 -23.03 -7.26 -1.78
CA LEU A 23 -21.61 -7.09 -2.03
C LEU A 23 -21.17 -5.67 -1.66
N ILE A 24 -20.19 -5.58 -0.75
CA ILE A 24 -19.55 -4.34 -0.33
C ILE A 24 -18.06 -4.38 -0.66
N ALA A 25 -17.48 -3.20 -0.88
CA ALA A 25 -16.07 -3.03 -1.22
C ALA A 25 -15.38 -2.16 -0.19
N HIS A 26 -14.10 -2.43 0.03
CA HIS A 26 -13.25 -1.65 0.92
C HIS A 26 -11.83 -1.54 0.38
N ALA A 27 -11.11 -0.54 0.87
CA ALA A 27 -9.72 -0.30 0.49
C ALA A 27 -8.89 0.11 1.70
N TRP A 28 -7.65 -0.37 1.76
CA TRP A 28 -6.71 -0.02 2.82
C TRP A 28 -5.29 0.11 2.29
N LEU A 29 -4.48 0.90 3.00
CA LEU A 29 -3.15 1.30 2.56
C LEU A 29 -2.08 0.75 3.51
N ARG A 30 -1.02 0.17 2.94
CA ARG A 30 0.16 -0.32 3.66
C ARG A 30 1.41 0.39 3.16
N SER A 31 2.35 0.71 4.05
CA SER A 31 3.68 1.23 3.74
C SER A 31 4.71 0.47 4.55
N GLY A 32 5.64 -0.23 3.89
CA GLY A 32 6.54 -1.16 4.58
C GLY A 32 5.73 -2.16 5.41
N SER A 33 6.10 -2.39 6.67
CA SER A 33 5.40 -3.30 7.58
C SER A 33 4.12 -2.73 8.21
N TYR A 34 3.81 -1.46 7.96
CA TYR A 34 2.73 -0.75 8.66
C TYR A 34 1.50 -0.55 7.79
N TYR A 35 0.32 -0.73 8.39
CA TYR A 35 -0.92 -0.26 7.79
C TYR A 35 -1.14 1.20 8.17
N VAL A 36 -1.38 2.03 7.15
CA VAL A 36 -1.44 3.48 7.29
C VAL A 36 -2.87 3.96 7.47
N SER A 37 -3.83 3.33 6.79
CA SER A 37 -5.24 3.75 6.82
C SER A 37 -6.16 2.62 6.33
N GLY A 38 -7.40 2.61 6.82
CA GLY A 38 -8.46 1.69 6.40
C GLY A 38 -8.33 0.26 6.92
N ALA A 39 -7.37 -0.02 7.79
CA ALA A 39 -6.98 -1.37 8.18
C ALA A 39 -7.84 -2.02 9.27
N GLU A 40 -8.58 -1.21 10.05
CA GLU A 40 -9.33 -1.65 11.23
C GLU A 40 -10.30 -2.79 10.93
N GLU A 41 -10.89 -2.79 9.74
CA GLU A 41 -11.91 -3.74 9.31
C GLU A 41 -11.43 -4.68 8.19
N MET A 42 -10.12 -4.68 7.86
CA MET A 42 -9.62 -5.37 6.66
C MET A 42 -9.89 -6.88 6.69
N ASN A 43 -9.92 -7.47 7.89
CA ASN A 43 -10.13 -8.90 8.10
C ASN A 43 -11.54 -9.37 7.70
N ARG A 44 -12.49 -8.44 7.55
CA ARG A 44 -13.84 -8.71 7.08
C ARG A 44 -13.92 -8.89 5.56
N PHE A 45 -12.88 -8.49 4.83
CA PHE A 45 -12.87 -8.43 3.36
C PHE A 45 -11.89 -9.43 2.75
N THR A 46 -12.33 -10.09 1.68
CA THR A 46 -11.45 -10.90 0.82
C THR A 46 -10.72 -9.98 -0.14
N VAL A 47 -9.39 -10.06 -0.17
CA VAL A 47 -8.58 -9.26 -1.09
C VAL A 47 -8.80 -9.71 -2.53
N VAL A 48 -9.17 -8.77 -3.39
CA VAL A 48 -9.37 -9.00 -4.83
C VAL A 48 -8.26 -8.37 -5.67
N SER A 49 -7.57 -7.34 -5.18
CA SER A 49 -6.44 -6.73 -5.88
C SER A 49 -5.47 -6.00 -4.94
N LYS A 50 -4.23 -5.86 -5.39
CA LYS A 50 -3.16 -5.12 -4.70
C LYS A 50 -2.36 -4.31 -5.72
N PHE A 51 -2.18 -3.03 -5.47
CA PHE A 51 -1.40 -2.12 -6.31
C PHE A 51 -0.23 -1.56 -5.52
N SER A 52 1.01 -1.86 -5.92
CA SER A 52 2.21 -1.40 -5.23
C SER A 52 2.95 -0.36 -6.03
N ASN A 53 3.36 0.72 -5.38
CA ASN A 53 4.26 1.72 -5.95
C ASN A 53 5.60 1.64 -5.24
N LYS A 54 6.61 1.12 -5.93
CA LYS A 54 7.99 1.00 -5.45
C LYS A 54 8.81 2.07 -6.16
N LYS A 55 9.29 3.08 -5.43
CA LYS A 55 10.39 3.90 -5.94
C LYS A 55 11.65 3.06 -5.93
N ASN A 56 12.31 2.96 -7.08
CA ASN A 56 13.72 2.60 -7.11
C ASN A 56 14.46 3.74 -6.43
N ILE A 57 15.12 3.46 -5.31
CA ILE A 57 16.08 4.38 -4.74
C ILE A 57 17.35 4.10 -5.55
N GLU A 58 17.67 4.99 -6.49
CA GLU A 58 19.00 5.01 -7.09
C GLU A 58 19.96 5.49 -6.01
N TYR A 59 20.91 4.64 -5.62
CA TYR A 59 22.04 5.08 -4.83
C TYR A 59 22.96 5.86 -5.78
N GLU A 60 23.13 7.16 -5.56
CA GLU A 60 24.25 7.87 -6.17
C GLU A 60 25.54 7.29 -5.58
N GLU A 61 26.30 6.58 -6.41
CA GLU A 61 27.66 6.19 -6.05
C GLU A 61 28.48 7.47 -5.91
N PHE A 62 28.78 7.87 -4.67
CA PHE A 62 29.81 8.86 -4.39
C PHE A 62 31.16 8.26 -4.82
N THR A 63 31.60 8.57 -6.04
CA THR A 63 32.97 8.27 -6.47
C THR A 63 33.92 9.11 -5.63
N ASN A 64 34.51 8.49 -4.61
CA ASN A 64 35.69 9.01 -3.92
C ASN A 64 36.84 9.07 -4.95
N GLY A 65 37.13 10.27 -5.48
CA GLY A 65 38.08 10.39 -6.58
C GLY A 65 38.87 11.69 -6.67
N ASP A 66 38.83 12.58 -5.67
CA ASP A 66 39.67 13.78 -5.63
C ASP A 66 40.49 13.82 -4.31
N TYR A 67 41.60 13.07 -4.29
CA TYR A 67 42.77 13.29 -3.42
C TYR A 67 44.05 12.96 -4.20
#